data_AF-A0A3L8C3H3-F1
#
_entry.id   AF-A0A3L8C3H3-F1
#
_cell.length_a   1.000
_cell.length_b   1.000
_cell.length_c   1.000
_cell.angle_alpha   90.00
_cell.angle_beta   90.00
_cell.angle_gamma   90.00
#
_symmetry.space_group_name_H-M   'P 1'
#
loop_
_entity.id
_entity.type
_entity.pdbx_description
1 polymer ?
#
loop_
_entity_poly.entity_id
_entity_poly.type
_entity_poly.pdbx_seq_one_letter_code
_entity_poly.pdbx_strand_id
1 'polypeptide(L)' 'MSHRIVIVGGGAGGLELATLLGDKAGKKGQAEITLVDANMTHLWKPRLHEVAAGVLNADVDELNYVAHAQRHHF' A
#
# COMPACT_ATOMS: atom_id res chain seq x y z
N MET A 1 13.29 19.51 -11.04
CA MET A 1 12.93 18.11 -11.36
C MET A 1 12.66 17.40 -10.04
N SER A 2 11.44 16.92 -9.80
CA SER A 2 11.13 16.08 -8.63
C SER A 2 11.68 14.67 -8.86
N HIS A 3 12.29 14.05 -7.86
CA HIS A 3 12.77 12.67 -7.97
C HIS A 3 11.57 11.70 -8.03
N ARG A 4 11.62 10.71 -8.91
CA ARG A 4 10.59 9.67 -9.03
C ARG A 4 11.03 8.41 -8.32
N ILE A 5 10.20 7.89 -7.43
CA ILE A 5 10.46 6.67 -6.66
C ILE A 5 9.32 5.69 -6.93
N VAL A 6 9.65 4.57 -7.57
CA VAL A 6 8.70 3.49 -7.86
C VAL A 6 8.96 2.33 -6.93
N ILE A 7 7.93 1.89 -6.22
CA ILE A 7 7.95 0.76 -5.30
C ILE A 7 7.17 -0.37 -5.96
N VAL A 8 7.81 -1.52 -6.19
CA VAL A 8 7.18 -2.69 -6.83
C VAL A 8 6.88 -3.74 -5.76
N GLY A 9 5.59 -4.01 -5.55
CA GLY A 9 5.04 -4.94 -4.57
C GLY A 9 4.52 -4.24 -3.32
N GLY A 10 3.20 -4.23 -3.13
CA GLY A 10 2.45 -3.70 -1.98
C GLY A 10 2.31 -4.66 -0.81
N GLY A 11 3.28 -5.55 -0.59
CA GLY A 11 3.36 -6.37 0.62
C GLY A 11 3.60 -5.53 1.88
N ALA A 12 3.82 -6.17 3.04
CA ALA A 12 3.99 -5.46 4.31
C ALA A 12 5.07 -4.36 4.23
N GLY A 13 6.25 -4.70 3.69
CA GLY A 13 7.34 -3.71 3.55
C GLY A 13 7.11 -2.66 2.46
N GLY A 14 6.48 -3.02 1.34
CA GLY A 14 6.29 -2.08 0.23
C GLY A 14 5.22 -1.03 0.51
N LEU A 15 4.09 -1.44 1.11
CA LEU A 15 3.05 -0.51 1.54
C LEU A 15 3.56 0.42 2.65
N GLU A 16 4.28 -0.13 3.63
CA GLU A 16 4.90 0.66 4.71
C GLU A 16 5.90 1.69 4.16
N LEU A 17 6.77 1.27 3.24
CA LEU A 17 7.74 2.17 2.60
C LEU A 17 7.04 3.28 1.80
N ALA A 18 6.01 2.93 1.03
CA ALA A 18 5.25 3.90 0.23
C ALA A 18 4.58 4.95 1.13
N THR A 19 3.98 4.49 2.23
CA THR A 19 3.38 5.34 3.26
C THR A 19 4.39 6.32 3.84
N LEU A 20 5.55 5.81 4.29
CA LEU A 20 6.59 6.63 4.91
C LEU A 20 7.18 7.67 3.95
N LEU A 21 7.45 7.29 2.70
CA LEU A 21 7.99 8.19 1.69
C LEU A 21 6.95 9.22 1.23
N GLY A 22 5.69 8.81 1.09
CA GLY A 22 4.58 9.70 0.77
C GLY A 22 4.41 10.78 1.85
N ASP A 23 4.32 10.40 3.13
CA ASP A 23 4.15 11.35 4.23
C ASP A 23 5.36 12.30 4.39
N LYS A 24 6.58 11.81 4.13
CA LYS A 24 7.82 12.57 4.33
C LYS A 24 8.16 13.49 3.16
N ALA A 25 8.03 12.99 1.92
CA ALA A 25 8.54 13.62 0.71
C ALA A 25 7.44 13.88 -0.33
N GLY A 26 6.52 12.94 -0.54
CA GLY A 26 5.39 13.07 -1.46
C GLY A 26 4.49 14.26 -1.11
N LYS A 27 4.10 14.34 0.17
CA LYS A 27 3.32 15.45 0.76
C LYS A 27 3.93 16.83 0.54
N LYS A 28 5.26 16.90 0.47
CA LYS A 28 6.02 18.15 0.29
C LYS A 28 6.36 18.45 -1.16
N GLY A 29 5.96 17.58 -2.10
CA GLY A 29 6.33 17.70 -3.52
C GLY A 29 7.83 17.52 -3.79
N GLN A 30 8.57 16.92 -2.85
CA GLN A 30 10.02 16.70 -2.98
C GLN A 30 10.36 15.46 -3.81
N ALA A 31 9.43 14.50 -3.86
CA ALA A 31 9.50 13.32 -4.69
C ALA A 31 8.09 12.91 -5.15
N GLU A 32 8.00 12.31 -6.34
CA GLU A 32 6.82 11.62 -6.85
C GLU A 32 6.97 10.14 -6.49
N ILE A 33 6.08 9.65 -5.63
CA ILE A 33 6.11 8.26 -5.14
C ILE A 33 5.04 7.51 -5.91
N THR A 34 5.29 6.24 -6.25
CA THR A 34 4.30 5.39 -6.91
C THR A 34 4.45 3.97 -6.42
N LEU A 35 3.36 3.39 -5.93
CA LEU A 35 3.27 1.96 -5.61
C LEU A 35 2.67 1.19 -6.78
N VAL A 36 3.34 0.12 -7.21
CA VAL A 36 2.86 -0.81 -8.23
C VAL A 36 2.70 -2.19 -7.59
N ASP A 37 1.50 -2.73 -7.59
CA ASP A 37 1.23 -4.12 -7.19
C ASP A 37 0.36 -4.82 -8.25
N ALA A 38 0.36 -6.16 -8.22
CA ALA A 38 -0.50 -6.97 -9.08
C ALA A 38 -1.97 -6.94 -8.62
N ASN A 39 -2.22 -6.61 -7.35
CA ASN A 39 -3.55 -6.52 -6.75
C ASN A 39 -3.89 -5.06 -6.41
N MET A 40 -5.19 -4.79 -6.25
CA MET A 40 -5.69 -3.46 -5.87
C MET A 40 -5.74 -3.23 -4.36
N THR A 41 -5.51 -4.29 -3.59
CA THR A 41 -5.65 -4.32 -2.14
C THR A 41 -4.48 -5.03 -1.48
N HIS A 42 -4.20 -4.62 -0.24
CA HIS A 42 -3.30 -5.34 0.66
C HIS A 42 -4.11 -6.25 1.58
N LEU A 43 -3.92 -7.56 1.41
CA LEU A 43 -4.35 -8.56 2.38
C LEU A 43 -3.16 -8.97 3.25
N TRP A 44 -3.36 -8.98 4.58
CA TRP A 44 -2.32 -9.43 5.48
C TRP A 44 -2.18 -10.96 5.41
N LYS A 45 -1.22 -11.40 4.57
CA LYS A 45 -0.97 -12.81 4.26
C LYS A 45 -0.94 -13.77 5.46
N PRO A 46 -0.44 -13.39 6.67
CA PRO A 46 -0.55 -14.24 7.84
C PRO A 46 -1.98 -14.69 8.19
N ARG A 47 -3.01 -13.91 7.84
CA ARG A 47 -4.43 -14.23 8.10
C ARG A 47 -5.13 -15.02 7.00
N LEU A 48 -4.41 -15.45 5.96
CA LEU A 48 -5.00 -16.25 4.88
C LEU A 48 -5.66 -17.54 5.37
N HIS A 49 -5.18 -18.11 6.48
CA HIS A 49 -5.80 -19.29 7.09
C HIS A 49 -7.19 -18.98 7.71
N GLU A 50 -7.39 -17.78 8.25
CA GLU A 50 -8.69 -17.34 8.79
C GLU A 50 -9.69 -17.08 7.65
N VAL A 51 -9.22 -16.52 6.53
CA VAL A 51 -10.00 -16.38 5.29
C VAL A 51 -10.42 -17.74 4.77
N ALA A 52 -9.47 -18.67 4.62
CA ALA A 52 -9.75 -20.01 4.10
C ALA A 52 -10.71 -20.80 4.99
N ALA A 53 -10.66 -20.58 6.32
CA ALA A 53 -11.59 -21.18 7.27
C ALA A 53 -12.98 -20.53 7.28
N GLY A 54 -13.18 -19.42 6.56
CA GLY A 54 -14.44 -18.66 6.55
C GLY A 54 -14.70 -17.86 7.82
N VAL A 55 -13.69 -17.70 8.69
CA VAL A 55 -13.77 -16.89 9.91
C VAL A 55 -13.61 -15.40 9.59
N LEU A 56 -12.98 -15.10 8.45
CA LEU A 56 -12.70 -13.76 7.98
C LEU A 56 -13.27 -13.52 6.58
N ASN A 57 -13.89 -12.37 6.38
CA ASN A 57 -14.25 -11.89 5.05
C ASN A 57 -13.11 -11.03 4.49
N ALA A 58 -12.37 -11.55 3.52
CA ALA A 58 -11.23 -10.84 2.91
C ALA A 58 -11.59 -9.45 2.40
N ASP A 59 -12.75 -9.29 1.75
CA ASP A 59 -13.23 -8.01 1.22
C ASP A 59 -13.38 -6.90 2.30
N VAL A 60 -13.58 -7.29 3.57
CA VAL A 60 -13.75 -6.36 4.70
C VAL A 60 -12.42 -6.04 5.37
N ASP A 61 -11.49 -7.00 5.41
CA ASP A 61 -10.22 -6.92 6.12
C ASP A 61 -9.03 -6.48 5.24
N GLU A 62 -9.30 -6.22 3.96
CA GLU A 62 -8.31 -5.72 3.00
C GLU A 62 -8.16 -4.20 3.03
N LEU A 63 -6.93 -3.72 2.83
CA LEU A 63 -6.64 -2.30 2.68
C LEU A 63 -6.62 -1.93 1.20
N ASN A 64 -7.45 -0.96 0.80
CA ASN A 64 -7.48 -0.44 -0.56
C ASN A 64 -6.29 0.49 -0.84
N TYR A 65 -5.46 0.15 -1.83
CA TYR A 65 -4.25 0.93 -2.11
C TYR A 65 -4.53 2.35 -2.58
N VAL A 66 -5.58 2.58 -3.38
CA VAL A 66 -5.90 3.92 -3.91
C VAL A 66 -6.33 4.86 -2.79
N ALA A 67 -7.20 4.39 -1.89
CA ALA A 67 -7.64 5.17 -0.74
C ALA A 67 -6.46 5.49 0.20
N HIS A 68 -5.55 4.53 0.40
CA HIS A 68 -4.36 4.72 1.23
C HIS A 68 -3.35 5.67 0.58
N ALA A 69 -3.10 5.53 -0.71
CA ALA A 69 -2.26 6.40 -1.53
C ALA A 69 -2.73 7.86 -1.47
N GLN A 70 -4.04 8.10 -1.64
CA GLN A 70 -4.63 9.44 -1.53
C GLN A 70 -4.38 10.06 -0.14
N ARG A 71 -4.48 9.26 0.93
CA ARG A 71 -4.28 9.73 2.31
C ARG A 71 -2.81 10.04 2.61
N HIS A 72 -1.88 9.30 1.99
CA HIS A 72 -0.45 9.35 2.31
C HIS A 72 0.42 9.94 1.20
N HIS A 73 -0.16 10.51 0.15
CA HIS A 73 0.55 11.26 -0.89
C HIS A 73 1.59 10.44 -1.67
N PHE A 74 1.24 9.21 -2.07
CA PHE A 74 2.03 8.37 -2.98
C PHE A 74 1.16 7.73 -4.06
#